data_AF-A0A0D8XD13-F1
#
_entry.id   AF-A0A0D8XD13-F1
#
_cell.length_a   1.000
_cell.length_b   1.000
_cell.length_c   1.000
_cell.angle_alpha   90.00
_cell.angle_beta   90.00
_cell.angle_gamma   90.00
#
_symmetry.space_group_name_H-M   'P 1'
#
loop_
_entity.id
_entity.type
_entity.pdbx_description
1 polymer ?
#
loop_
_entity_poly.entity_id
_entity_poly.type
_entity_poly.pdbx_seq_one_letter_code
_entity_poly.pdbx_strand_id
1 'polypeptide(L)'
;MTMIFERSMAIFLVGRYEKFTKKMGNFLVILAVLISACECTWALSGTNFQAQQLSVLIGPTTKGNRTEILNYFLVVVHVAGLLAMAFIYIIHRRHQRLDQTLSVRFQICENQTSSRLLFTLSILHLTIYSIYPIVLWYLQNEFSQNAIPINLYLFYINVAYLVTIYTFILPLITVIFLKKTRQIRRSKIHSMIEMKTSGDEGWTTYSTQLQKQWSN
;
A
#
# COMPACT_ATOMS: atom_id res chain seq x y z
N MET A 1 -1.81 3.06 6.08
CA MET A 1 -2.58 2.55 7.24
C MET A 1 -4.08 2.53 7.05
N THR A 2 -4.71 3.59 6.53
CA THR A 2 -6.17 3.64 6.33
C THR A 2 -6.72 2.49 5.49
N MET A 3 -6.03 2.13 4.41
CA MET A 3 -6.37 0.97 3.59
C MET A 3 -6.27 -0.36 4.36
N ILE A 4 -5.30 -0.50 5.27
CA ILE A 4 -5.13 -1.69 6.10
C ILE A 4 -6.30 -1.83 7.07
N PHE A 5 -6.67 -0.74 7.73
CA PHE A 5 -7.83 -0.68 8.62
C PHE A 5 -9.14 -1.02 7.88
N GLU A 6 -9.31 -0.47 6.68
CA GLU A 6 -10.46 -0.79 5.82
C GLU A 6 -10.50 -2.28 5.46
N ARG A 7 -9.36 -2.90 5.14
CA ARG A 7 -9.28 -4.34 4.87
C ARG A 7 -9.54 -5.20 6.10
N SER A 8 -9.05 -4.81 7.28
CA SER A 8 -9.37 -5.47 8.54
C SER A 8 -10.88 -5.49 8.76
N MET A 9 -11.52 -4.33 8.60
CA MET A 9 -12.95 -4.18 8.79
C MET A 9 -13.75 -4.97 7.74
N ALA A 10 -13.31 -4.99 6.49
CA ALA A 10 -13.93 -5.78 5.43
C ALA A 10 -13.87 -7.30 5.71
N ILE A 11 -12.81 -7.79 6.37
CA ILE A 11 -12.62 -9.22 6.65
C ILE A 11 -13.40 -9.66 7.89
N PHE A 12 -13.38 -8.87 8.97
CA PHE A 12 -14.04 -9.24 10.23
C PHE A 12 -15.53 -8.91 10.26
N LEU A 13 -15.99 -7.91 9.49
CA LEU A 13 -17.36 -7.40 9.52
C LEU A 13 -18.06 -7.50 8.16
N VAL A 14 -17.78 -8.55 7.37
CA VAL A 14 -18.31 -8.76 6.00
C VAL A 14 -19.79 -8.37 5.86
N GLY A 15 -20.68 -8.86 6.73
CA GLY A 15 -22.12 -8.62 6.63
C GLY A 15 -22.60 -7.20 6.97
N ARG A 16 -21.81 -6.42 7.74
CA ARG A 16 -22.11 -5.01 8.05
C ARG A 16 -21.34 -4.04 7.17
N TYR A 17 -20.20 -4.48 6.66
CA TYR A 17 -19.29 -3.70 5.84
C TYR A 17 -20.02 -3.11 4.64
N GLU A 18 -20.82 -3.91 3.92
CA GLU A 18 -21.54 -3.52 2.71
C GLU A 18 -22.43 -2.28 2.88
N LYS A 19 -23.05 -2.12 4.06
CA LYS A 19 -23.94 -0.99 4.34
C LYS A 19 -23.18 0.32 4.64
N PHE A 20 -21.93 0.23 5.09
CA PHE A 20 -21.18 1.38 5.59
C PHE A 20 -19.88 1.68 4.83
N THR A 21 -19.47 0.86 3.86
CA THR A 21 -18.22 0.99 3.10
C THR A 21 -17.95 2.41 2.60
N LYS A 22 -18.93 3.05 1.94
CA LYS A 22 -18.75 4.39 1.37
C LYS A 22 -18.56 5.48 2.43
N LYS A 23 -19.37 5.45 3.50
CA LYS A 23 -19.27 6.42 4.61
C LYS A 23 -17.95 6.27 5.34
N MET A 24 -17.54 5.03 5.60
CA MET A 24 -16.29 4.72 6.27
C MET A 24 -15.08 5.14 5.44
N GLY A 25 -15.09 4.87 4.12
CA GLY A 25 -14.03 5.30 3.21
C GLY A 25 -13.82 6.81 3.22
N ASN A 26 -14.90 7.58 3.09
CA ASN A 26 -14.83 9.05 3.14
C ASN A 26 -14.31 9.55 4.49
N PHE A 27 -14.76 8.97 5.60
CA PHE A 27 -14.28 9.31 6.93
C PHE A 27 -12.77 9.05 7.08
N LEU A 28 -12.28 7.89 6.61
CA LEU A 28 -10.86 7.55 6.65
C LEU A 28 -10.00 8.49 5.81
N VAL A 29 -10.51 8.97 4.67
CA VAL A 29 -9.82 9.95 3.83
C VAL A 29 -9.70 11.29 4.56
N ILE A 30 -10.80 11.79 5.14
CA ILE A 30 -10.79 13.05 5.91
C ILE A 30 -9.81 12.94 7.07
N LEU A 31 -9.86 11.83 7.81
CA LEU A 31 -8.96 11.58 8.93
C LEU A 31 -7.49 11.54 8.47
N ALA A 32 -7.18 10.91 7.34
CA ALA A 32 -5.83 10.87 6.80
C ALA A 32 -5.30 12.27 6.46
N VAL A 33 -6.12 13.09 5.79
CA VAL A 33 -5.74 14.46 5.43
C VAL A 33 -5.50 15.31 6.68
N LEU A 34 -6.36 15.20 7.70
CA LEU A 34 -6.20 15.92 8.95
C LEU A 34 -4.93 15.52 9.70
N ILE A 35 -4.67 14.21 9.82
CA ILE A 35 -3.46 13.71 10.49
C ILE A 35 -2.21 14.22 9.76
N SER A 36 -2.16 14.12 8.43
CA SER A 36 -1.03 14.63 7.65
C SER A 36 -0.85 16.15 7.78
N ALA A 37 -1.93 16.93 7.81
CA ALA A 37 -1.84 18.37 8.04
C ALA A 37 -1.33 18.71 9.46
N CYS A 38 -1.78 17.97 10.47
CA CYS A 38 -1.30 18.09 11.85
C CYS A 38 0.19 17.72 11.96
N GLU A 39 0.63 16.65 11.30
CA GLU A 39 2.04 16.25 11.26
C GLU A 39 2.92 17.33 10.62
N CYS A 40 2.51 17.88 9.48
CA CYS A 40 3.23 18.96 8.80
C CYS A 40 3.31 20.23 9.65
N THR A 41 2.20 20.66 10.26
CA THR A 41 2.17 21.85 11.10
C THR A 41 2.99 21.67 12.38
N TRP A 42 2.98 20.48 12.97
CA TRP A 42 3.83 20.13 14.11
C TRP A 42 5.32 20.14 13.74
N ALA A 43 5.68 19.55 12.61
CA ALA A 43 7.05 19.50 12.11
C ALA A 43 7.61 20.90 11.81
N LEU A 44 6.78 21.80 11.28
CA LEU A 44 7.15 23.18 10.94
C LEU A 44 6.99 24.17 12.11
N SER A 45 6.40 23.75 13.23
CA SER A 45 6.13 24.65 14.35
C SER A 45 7.43 25.17 14.99
N GLY A 46 7.65 26.48 14.88
CA GLY A 46 8.78 27.19 15.46
C GLY A 46 10.09 27.06 14.68
N THR A 47 10.05 26.79 13.37
CA THR A 47 11.22 26.86 12.48
C THR A 47 11.44 28.29 11.99
N ASN A 48 12.66 28.81 12.13
CA ASN A 48 13.05 30.12 11.60
C ASN A 48 13.57 29.95 10.16
N PHE A 49 12.88 30.50 9.17
CA PHE A 49 13.21 30.37 7.74
C PHE A 49 14.28 31.38 7.26
N GLN A 50 15.14 31.86 8.14
CA GLN A 50 16.11 32.92 7.82
C GLN A 50 17.38 32.41 7.12
N ALA A 51 17.66 31.11 7.16
CA ALA A 51 18.82 30.51 6.51
C ALA A 51 18.52 30.08 5.07
N GLN A 52 19.41 30.38 4.13
CA GLN A 52 19.36 29.84 2.77
C GLN A 52 19.55 28.32 2.81
N GLN A 53 18.56 27.58 2.31
CA GLN A 53 18.60 26.12 2.23
C GLN A 53 18.89 25.69 0.79
N LEU A 54 19.95 24.89 0.61
CA LEU A 54 20.35 24.33 -0.68
C LEU A 54 19.42 23.21 -1.16
N SER A 55 18.66 22.59 -0.25
CA SER A 55 17.74 21.50 -0.55
C SER A 55 16.47 21.61 0.28
N VAL A 56 15.32 21.46 -0.39
CA VAL A 56 13.98 21.37 0.24
C VAL A 56 13.86 20.13 1.14
N LEU A 57 14.75 19.15 0.97
CA LEU A 57 14.72 17.87 1.66
C LEU A 57 15.43 17.88 3.03
N ILE A 58 16.29 18.87 3.26
CA ILE A 58 17.05 19.05 4.49
C ILE A 58 16.41 20.20 5.26
N GLY A 59 15.70 19.87 6.33
CA GLY A 59 15.07 20.85 7.22
C GLY A 59 16.10 21.76 7.91
N PRO A 60 15.66 22.89 8.48
CA PRO A 60 16.56 23.84 9.12
C PRO A 60 17.31 23.19 10.30
N THR A 61 18.64 23.31 10.27
CA THR A 61 19.62 22.69 11.18
C THR A 61 19.44 23.05 12.66
N THR A 62 18.58 24.02 12.97
CA THR A 62 18.33 24.47 14.35
C THR A 62 17.46 23.52 15.17
N LYS A 63 16.75 22.54 14.56
CA LYS A 63 15.85 21.60 15.26
C LYS A 63 15.76 20.18 14.65
N GLY A 64 16.89 19.56 14.27
CA GLY A 64 16.94 18.24 13.60
C GLY A 64 16.14 17.10 14.26
N ASN A 65 16.02 17.10 15.59
CA ASN A 65 15.43 15.97 16.32
C ASN A 65 13.94 15.70 16.01
N ARG A 66 13.11 16.72 15.73
CA ARG A 66 11.64 16.50 15.62
C ARG A 66 11.26 15.75 14.35
N THR A 67 11.82 16.14 13.22
CA THR A 67 11.59 15.50 11.92
C THR A 67 12.14 14.09 11.88
N GLU A 68 13.28 13.85 12.53
CA GLU A 68 13.86 12.52 12.67
C GLU A 68 12.98 11.60 13.52
N ILE A 69 12.53 12.05 14.70
CA ILE A 69 11.62 11.29 15.57
C ILE A 69 10.33 10.93 14.82
N LEU A 70 9.74 11.87 14.06
CA LEU A 70 8.56 11.62 13.24
C LEU A 70 8.81 10.55 12.16
N ASN A 71 9.95 10.61 11.47
CA ASN A 71 10.30 9.64 10.44
C ASN A 71 10.49 8.23 11.02
N TYR A 72 11.21 8.10 12.15
CA TYR A 72 11.36 6.81 12.83
C TYR A 72 10.03 6.25 13.31
N PHE A 73 9.20 7.11 13.91
CA PHE A 73 7.85 6.73 14.33
C PHE A 73 7.01 6.21 13.15
N LEU A 74 7.05 6.90 12.00
CA LEU A 74 6.30 6.52 10.82
C LEU A 74 6.76 5.18 10.23
N VAL A 75 8.06 4.89 10.26
CA VAL A 75 8.62 3.57 9.88
C VAL A 75 8.11 2.48 10.82
N VAL A 76 8.17 2.68 12.13
CA VAL A 76 7.67 1.71 13.13
C VAL A 76 6.20 1.43 12.92
N VAL A 77 5.39 2.48 12.73
CA VAL A 77 3.97 2.34 12.40
C VAL A 77 3.79 1.52 11.13
N HIS A 78 4.53 1.81 10.05
CA HIS A 78 4.49 1.05 8.80
C HIS A 78 4.79 -0.44 8.97
N VAL A 79 5.84 -0.78 9.72
CA VAL A 79 6.18 -2.17 10.05
C VAL A 79 5.03 -2.84 10.80
N ALA A 80 4.48 -2.18 11.83
CA ALA A 80 3.36 -2.72 12.60
C ALA A 80 2.11 -2.99 11.73
N GLY A 81 1.78 -2.09 10.81
CA GLY A 81 0.66 -2.32 9.89
C GLY A 81 0.92 -3.43 8.88
N LEU A 82 2.16 -3.61 8.41
CA LEU A 82 2.52 -4.72 7.53
C LEU A 82 2.38 -6.06 8.25
N LEU A 83 2.81 -6.14 9.51
CA LEU A 83 2.59 -7.31 10.37
C LEU A 83 1.10 -7.57 10.60
N ALA A 84 0.30 -6.53 10.84
CA ALA A 84 -1.15 -6.65 10.97
C ALA A 84 -1.79 -7.21 9.68
N MET A 85 -1.40 -6.72 8.51
CA MET A 85 -1.87 -7.25 7.22
C MET A 85 -1.48 -8.71 7.00
N ALA A 86 -0.25 -9.09 7.35
CA ALA A 86 0.21 -10.48 7.24
C ALA A 86 -0.60 -11.38 8.18
N PHE A 87 -0.82 -10.95 9.42
CA PHE A 87 -1.64 -11.66 10.40
C PHE A 87 -3.08 -11.86 9.91
N ILE A 88 -3.70 -10.79 9.40
CA ILE A 88 -5.05 -10.83 8.83
C ILE A 88 -5.10 -11.80 7.64
N TYR A 89 -4.11 -11.78 6.76
CA TYR A 89 -4.03 -12.70 5.63
C TYR A 89 -3.99 -14.18 6.07
N ILE A 90 -3.23 -14.50 7.12
CA ILE A 90 -3.14 -15.85 7.68
C ILE A 90 -4.47 -16.31 8.28
N ILE A 91 -5.10 -15.46 9.10
CA ILE A 91 -6.43 -15.74 9.69
C ILE A 91 -7.47 -15.94 8.59
N HIS A 92 -7.44 -15.07 7.60
CA HIS A 92 -8.40 -15.08 6.50
C HIS A 92 -8.31 -16.38 5.68
N ARG A 93 -7.09 -16.85 5.39
CA ARG A 93 -6.86 -18.13 4.70
C ARG A 93 -7.41 -19.33 5.49
N ARG A 94 -7.46 -19.24 6.83
CA ARG A 94 -8.07 -20.29 7.67
C ARG A 94 -9.60 -20.26 7.60
N HIS A 95 -10.21 -19.07 7.65
CA HIS A 95 -11.67 -18.92 7.62
C HIS A 95 -12.32 -19.19 6.26
N GLN A 96 -11.59 -19.06 5.14
CA GLN A 96 -12.09 -19.41 3.80
C GLN A 96 -12.51 -20.88 3.64
N ARG A 97 -12.13 -21.76 4.57
CA ARG A 97 -12.44 -23.20 4.51
C ARG A 97 -13.83 -23.55 5.08
N LEU A 98 -14.56 -22.58 5.62
CA LEU A 98 -15.89 -22.78 6.19
C LEU A 98 -16.98 -22.53 5.14
N ASP A 99 -18.11 -23.23 5.25
CA ASP A 99 -19.23 -23.11 4.30
C ASP A 99 -19.88 -21.73 4.34
N GLN A 100 -19.41 -20.87 3.43
CA GLN A 100 -19.91 -19.52 3.24
C GLN A 100 -20.79 -19.41 2.00
N THR A 101 -21.78 -18.51 2.07
CA THR A 101 -22.68 -18.20 0.94
C THR A 101 -21.90 -17.66 -0.26
N LEU A 102 -22.48 -17.80 -1.47
CA LEU A 102 -21.83 -17.41 -2.72
C LEU A 102 -21.41 -15.92 -2.74
N SER A 103 -22.26 -15.03 -2.19
CA SER A 103 -21.98 -13.60 -2.07
C SER A 103 -20.76 -13.32 -1.20
N VAL A 104 -20.67 -13.99 -0.05
CA VAL A 104 -19.52 -13.86 0.87
C VAL A 104 -18.24 -14.36 0.21
N ARG A 105 -18.28 -15.52 -0.46
CA ARG A 105 -17.12 -16.05 -1.21
C ARG A 105 -16.66 -15.10 -2.32
N PHE A 106 -17.60 -14.47 -3.04
CA PHE A 106 -17.29 -13.48 -4.07
C PHE A 106 -16.60 -12.25 -3.50
N GLN A 107 -17.17 -11.64 -2.46
CA GLN A 107 -16.59 -10.47 -1.78
C GLN A 107 -15.20 -10.78 -1.22
N ILE A 108 -15.02 -11.98 -0.67
CA ILE A 108 -13.75 -12.45 -0.15
C ILE A 108 -12.70 -12.58 -1.25
N CYS A 109 -13.05 -13.19 -2.39
CA CYS A 109 -12.15 -13.32 -3.54
C CYS A 109 -11.74 -11.95 -4.11
N GLU A 110 -12.69 -11.01 -4.17
CA GLU A 110 -12.44 -9.61 -4.54
C GLU A 110 -11.48 -8.95 -3.55
N ASN A 111 -11.73 -9.12 -2.25
CA ASN A 111 -10.93 -8.53 -1.20
C ASN A 111 -9.52 -9.13 -1.14
N GLN A 112 -9.35 -10.42 -1.45
CA GLN A 112 -8.05 -11.10 -1.50
C GLN A 112 -7.16 -10.58 -2.63
N THR A 113 -7.73 -10.33 -3.81
CA THR A 113 -6.99 -9.77 -4.95
C THR A 113 -6.53 -8.35 -4.66
N SER A 114 -7.40 -7.52 -4.07
CA SER A 114 -7.07 -6.15 -3.66
C SER A 114 -6.03 -6.14 -2.52
N SER A 115 -6.18 -7.01 -1.52
CA SER A 115 -5.25 -7.13 -0.39
C SER A 115 -3.85 -7.55 -0.83
N ARG A 116 -3.72 -8.42 -1.84
CA ARG A 116 -2.41 -8.81 -2.40
C ARG A 116 -1.67 -7.62 -2.99
N LEU A 117 -2.37 -6.75 -3.75
CA LEU A 117 -1.76 -5.50 -4.23
C LEU A 117 -1.36 -4.59 -3.08
N LEU A 118 -2.24 -4.41 -2.09
CA LEU A 118 -1.95 -3.54 -0.96
C LEU A 118 -0.74 -4.02 -0.17
N PHE A 119 -0.58 -5.34 -0.03
CA PHE A 119 0.58 -5.94 0.60
C PHE A 119 1.87 -5.67 -0.19
N THR A 120 1.87 -5.88 -1.52
CA THR A 120 3.06 -5.60 -2.36
C THR A 120 3.42 -4.11 -2.36
N LEU A 121 2.41 -3.23 -2.41
CA LEU A 121 2.63 -1.79 -2.33
C LEU A 121 3.15 -1.37 -0.96
N SER A 122 2.69 -2.00 0.13
CA SER A 122 3.14 -1.68 1.49
C SER A 122 4.60 -2.08 1.71
N ILE A 123 5.04 -3.23 1.19
CA ILE A 123 6.46 -3.63 1.21
C ILE A 123 7.29 -2.60 0.45
N LEU A 124 6.89 -2.25 -0.77
CA LEU A 124 7.62 -1.30 -1.60
C LEU A 124 7.64 0.11 -0.99
N HIS A 125 6.55 0.53 -0.34
CA HIS A 125 6.49 1.78 0.39
C HIS A 125 7.45 1.78 1.57
N LEU A 126 7.48 0.70 2.36
CA LEU A 126 8.40 0.55 3.49
C LEU A 126 9.86 0.57 3.05
N THR A 127 10.22 -0.13 1.96
CA THR A 127 11.61 -0.14 1.47
C THR A 127 12.04 1.26 1.03
N ILE A 128 11.23 1.96 0.24
CA ILE A 128 11.57 3.29 -0.27
C ILE A 128 11.61 4.32 0.86
N TYR A 129 10.62 4.35 1.75
CA TYR A 129 10.58 5.32 2.85
C TYR A 129 11.64 5.05 3.93
N SER A 130 12.14 3.83 4.07
CA SER A 130 13.24 3.53 5.01
C SER A 130 14.59 4.02 4.51
N ILE A 131 14.78 4.17 3.19
CA ILE A 131 16.04 4.69 2.62
C ILE A 131 16.30 6.12 3.11
N TYR A 132 15.28 6.96 3.18
CA TYR A 132 15.41 8.36 3.59
C TYR A 132 16.05 8.58 4.98
N PRO A 133 15.50 8.02 6.09
CA PRO A 133 16.11 8.18 7.41
C PRO A 133 17.49 7.51 7.50
N ILE A 134 17.73 6.40 6.77
CA ILE A 134 19.06 5.75 6.73
C ILE A 134 20.09 6.68 6.10
N VAL A 135 19.74 7.32 4.97
CA VAL A 135 20.62 8.26 4.29
C VAL A 135 20.89 9.50 5.14
N LEU A 136 19.86 10.06 5.78
CA LEU A 136 20.04 11.21 6.68
C LEU A 136 20.92 10.88 7.88
N TRP A 137 20.69 9.73 8.52
CA TRP A 137 21.51 9.27 9.64
C TRP A 137 22.98 9.09 9.23
N TYR A 138 23.22 8.48 8.06
CA TYR A 138 24.56 8.31 7.51
C TYR A 138 25.24 9.67 7.23
N LEU A 139 24.52 10.60 6.59
CA LEU A 139 25.03 11.94 6.32
C LEU A 139 25.36 12.70 7.61
N GLN A 140 24.56 12.58 8.67
CA GLN A 140 24.81 13.26 9.94
C GLN A 140 26.02 12.71 10.68
N ASN A 141 26.18 11.38 10.73
CA ASN A 141 27.26 10.73 11.47
C ASN A 141 28.62 10.88 10.77
N GLU A 142 28.67 10.72 9.45
CA GLU A 142 29.92 10.77 8.68
C GLU A 142 30.38 12.20 8.40
N PHE A 143 29.45 13.14 8.10
CA PHE A 143 29.82 14.54 7.85
C PHE A 143 30.38 15.22 9.11
N SER A 144 29.96 14.76 10.30
CA SER A 144 30.50 15.23 11.57
C SER A 144 31.93 14.75 11.84
N GLN A 145 32.37 13.64 11.24
CA GLN A 145 33.61 12.97 11.60
C GLN A 145 34.71 13.08 10.54
N ASN A 146 34.36 13.11 9.25
CA ASN A 146 35.31 13.30 8.16
C ASN A 146 34.62 14.04 7.01
N ALA A 147 35.21 15.14 6.53
CA ALA A 147 34.63 15.96 5.46
C ALA A 147 34.36 15.13 4.19
N ILE A 148 33.10 14.69 4.03
CA ILE A 148 32.64 13.92 2.87
C ILE A 148 32.87 14.77 1.61
N PRO A 149 33.50 14.23 0.55
CA PRO A 149 33.64 14.96 -0.71
C PRO A 149 32.27 15.31 -1.28
N ILE A 150 32.14 16.53 -1.81
CA ILE A 150 30.85 17.13 -2.21
C ILE A 150 30.05 16.26 -3.21
N ASN A 151 30.73 15.47 -4.04
CA ASN A 151 30.11 14.57 -5.00
C ASN A 151 29.33 13.44 -4.31
N LEU A 152 29.87 12.86 -3.23
CA LEU A 152 29.18 11.83 -2.45
C LEU A 152 27.99 12.43 -1.70
N TYR A 153 28.14 13.63 -1.15
CA TYR A 153 27.05 14.35 -0.49
C TYR A 153 25.86 14.58 -1.45
N LEU A 154 26.12 15.07 -2.66
CA LEU A 154 25.09 15.27 -3.68
C LEU A 154 24.45 13.94 -4.11
N PHE A 155 25.24 12.86 -4.23
CA PHE A 155 24.70 11.54 -4.54
C PHE A 155 23.68 11.07 -3.50
N TYR A 156 24.01 11.15 -2.21
CA TYR A 156 23.12 10.74 -1.13
C TYR A 156 21.83 11.59 -1.09
N ILE A 157 21.92 12.90 -1.33
CA ILE A 157 20.74 13.76 -1.44
C ILE A 157 19.84 13.33 -2.62
N ASN A 158 20.43 12.99 -3.76
CA ASN A 158 19.67 12.49 -4.91
C ASN A 158 18.97 11.15 -4.62
N VAL A 159 19.63 10.26 -3.87
CA VAL A 159 18.99 9.03 -3.38
C VAL A 159 17.80 9.33 -2.47
N ALA A 160 17.93 10.33 -1.60
CA ALA A 160 16.85 10.76 -0.72
C ALA A 160 15.65 11.36 -1.50
N TYR A 161 15.87 12.00 -2.65
CA TYR A 161 14.81 12.46 -3.56
C TYR A 161 14.00 11.33 -4.24
N LEU A 162 14.49 10.09 -4.22
CA LEU A 162 13.76 8.93 -4.75
C LEU A 162 12.38 8.78 -4.09
N VAL A 163 12.26 9.14 -2.80
CA VAL A 163 11.00 9.09 -2.06
C VAL A 163 9.94 10.01 -2.68
N THR A 164 10.33 11.22 -3.08
CA THR A 164 9.44 12.20 -3.71
C THR A 164 8.99 11.72 -5.09
N ILE A 165 9.92 11.21 -5.89
CA ILE A 165 9.62 10.65 -7.22
C ILE A 165 8.66 9.47 -7.11
N TYR A 166 8.92 8.56 -6.16
CA TYR A 166 8.04 7.43 -5.89
C TYR A 166 6.62 7.87 -5.49
N THR A 167 6.52 8.84 -4.58
CA THR A 167 5.23 9.37 -4.11
C THR A 167 4.43 9.98 -5.26
N PHE A 168 5.10 10.65 -6.19
CA PHE A 168 4.47 11.22 -7.39
C PHE A 168 3.97 10.14 -8.38
N ILE A 169 4.73 9.06 -8.55
CA ILE A 169 4.40 7.98 -9.51
C ILE A 169 3.37 6.99 -8.91
N LEU A 170 3.27 6.87 -7.59
CA LEU A 170 2.41 5.91 -6.91
C LEU A 170 0.94 5.94 -7.37
N PRO A 171 0.25 7.11 -7.50
CA PRO A 171 -1.12 7.16 -7.99
C PRO A 171 -1.25 6.58 -9.40
N LEU A 172 -0.28 6.85 -10.29
CA LEU A 172 -0.28 6.34 -11.66
C LEU A 172 -0.17 4.81 -11.68
N ILE A 173 0.75 4.24 -10.88
CA ILE A 173 0.90 2.77 -10.74
C ILE A 173 -0.41 2.15 -10.24
N THR A 174 -1.03 2.73 -9.21
CA THR A 174 -2.29 2.19 -8.66
C THR A 174 -3.42 2.22 -9.67
N VAL A 175 -3.58 3.30 -10.45
CA VAL A 175 -4.61 3.40 -11.49
C VAL A 175 -4.39 2.39 -12.61
N ILE A 176 -3.15 2.26 -13.10
CA ILE A 176 -2.81 1.29 -14.16
C ILE A 176 -3.13 -0.14 -13.70
N PHE A 177 -2.72 -0.48 -12.48
CA PHE A 177 -3.02 -1.80 -11.92
C PHE A 177 -4.53 -2.03 -11.79
N LEU A 178 -5.26 -1.09 -11.19
CA LEU A 178 -6.71 -1.20 -11.00
C LEU A 178 -7.44 -1.38 -12.34
N LYS A 179 -7.04 -0.64 -13.38
CA LYS A 179 -7.57 -0.80 -14.73
C LYS A 179 -7.29 -2.20 -15.27
N LYS A 180 -6.05 -2.68 -15.18
CA LYS A 180 -5.65 -4.02 -15.65
C LYS A 180 -6.43 -5.12 -14.92
N THR A 181 -6.55 -5.05 -13.60
CA THR A 181 -7.33 -6.02 -12.80
C THR A 181 -8.80 -6.00 -13.19
N ARG A 182 -9.39 -4.81 -13.41
CA ARG A 182 -10.78 -4.67 -13.85
C ARG A 182 -11.00 -5.27 -15.24
N GLN A 183 -10.06 -5.08 -16.16
CA GLN A 183 -10.10 -5.64 -17.52
C GLN A 183 -10.00 -7.16 -17.50
N ILE A 184 -8.99 -7.73 -16.81
CA ILE A 184 -8.82 -9.18 -16.66
C ILE A 184 -10.09 -9.81 -16.08
N ARG A 185 -10.69 -9.17 -15.06
CA ARG A 185 -11.93 -9.65 -14.45
C ARG A 185 -13.10 -9.65 -15.45
N ARG A 186 -13.29 -8.56 -16.19
CA ARG A 186 -14.35 -8.48 -17.21
C ARG A 186 -14.20 -9.56 -18.26
N SER A 187 -12.97 -9.78 -18.74
CA SER A 187 -12.66 -10.84 -19.70
C SER A 187 -12.96 -12.23 -19.12
N LYS A 188 -12.59 -12.51 -17.86
CA LYS A 188 -12.89 -13.80 -17.21
C LYS A 188 -14.40 -14.05 -17.03
N ILE A 189 -15.16 -13.03 -16.68
CA ILE A 189 -16.62 -13.12 -16.57
C ILE A 189 -17.22 -13.37 -17.95
N HIS A 190 -16.78 -12.62 -18.97
CA HIS A 190 -17.25 -12.79 -20.34
C HIS A 190 -16.95 -14.18 -20.86
N SER A 191 -15.73 -14.70 -20.67
CA SER A 191 -15.37 -16.07 -21.08
C SER A 191 -16.16 -17.16 -20.35
N MET A 192 -16.62 -16.89 -19.12
CA MET A 192 -17.44 -17.83 -18.35
C MET A 192 -18.92 -17.80 -18.76
N ILE A 193 -19.40 -16.66 -19.27
CA ILE A 193 -20.76 -16.48 -19.81
C ILE A 193 -20.84 -16.95 -21.28
N GLU A 194 -19.79 -16.72 -22.07
CA GLU A 194 -19.66 -17.16 -23.47
C GLU A 194 -19.37 -18.66 -23.61
N MET A 195 -19.13 -19.37 -22.50
CA MET A 195 -19.12 -20.82 -22.50
C MET A 195 -20.52 -21.29 -22.90
N LYS A 196 -20.72 -21.64 -24.19
CA LYS A 196 -22.01 -22.13 -24.69
C LYS A 196 -22.42 -23.32 -23.85
N THR A 197 -23.53 -23.21 -23.12
CA THR A 197 -24.04 -24.27 -22.24
C THR A 197 -24.99 -25.23 -22.97
N SER A 198 -25.16 -25.08 -24.30
CA SER A 198 -26.14 -25.83 -25.09
C SER A 198 -25.59 -26.14 -26.48
N GLY A 199 -25.93 -27.33 -26.99
CA GLY A 199 -25.45 -27.88 -28.26
C GLY A 199 -24.11 -28.62 -28.15
N ASP A 200 -23.62 -29.13 -29.29
CA ASP A 200 -22.39 -29.94 -29.38
C ASP A 200 -21.13 -29.19 -28.89
N GLU A 201 -21.08 -27.87 -29.08
CA GLU A 201 -20.01 -27.01 -28.55
C GLU A 201 -20.02 -26.90 -27.02
N GLY A 202 -21.21 -27.02 -26.39
CA GLY A 202 -21.33 -27.07 -24.94
C GLY A 202 -20.95 -28.42 -24.36
N TRP A 203 -21.31 -29.51 -25.04
CA TRP A 203 -20.90 -30.86 -24.65
C TRP A 203 -19.39 -31.04 -24.68
N THR A 204 -18.74 -30.58 -25.75
CA THR A 204 -17.27 -30.61 -25.88
C THR A 204 -16.57 -29.79 -24.81
N THR A 205 -17.10 -28.62 -24.46
CA THR A 205 -16.54 -27.79 -23.40
C THR A 205 -16.72 -28.43 -22.01
N TYR A 206 -17.89 -29.01 -21.74
CA TYR A 206 -18.18 -29.73 -20.49
C TYR A 206 -17.32 -30.99 -20.35
N SER A 207 -17.23 -31.82 -21.38
CA SER A 207 -16.44 -33.05 -21.36
C SER A 207 -14.94 -32.78 -21.18
N THR A 208 -14.42 -31.71 -21.78
CA THR A 208 -13.02 -31.30 -21.60
C THR A 208 -12.73 -30.84 -20.16
N GLN A 209 -13.68 -30.17 -19.49
CA GLN A 209 -13.53 -29.81 -18.07
C GLN A 209 -13.64 -31.03 -17.16
N LEU A 210 -14.56 -31.95 -17.46
CA LEU A 210 -14.72 -33.21 -16.73
C LEU A 210 -13.45 -34.06 -16.84
N GLN A 211 -12.88 -34.16 -18.03
CA GLN A 211 -11.65 -34.90 -18.26
C GLN A 211 -10.47 -34.29 -17.50
N LYS A 212 -10.38 -32.95 -17.41
CA LYS A 212 -9.39 -32.26 -16.56
C LYS A 212 -9.58 -32.47 -15.07
N GLN A 213 -10.82 -32.66 -14.60
CA GLN A 213 -11.09 -32.96 -13.19
C GLN A 213 -10.72 -34.40 -12.82
N TRP A 214 -10.82 -35.32 -13.76
CA TRP A 214 -10.55 -36.74 -13.55
C TRP A 214 -9.13 -37.18 -13.93
N SER A 215 -8.35 -36.31 -14.60
CA SER A 215 -6.94 -36.55 -14.94
C SER A 215 -5.94 -36.02 -13.89
N ASN A 216 -6.42 -35.58 -12.74
CA ASN A 216 -5.65 -35.28 -11.53
C ASN A 216 -6.04 -36.28 -10.43
#